data_AF-A0A0V0YVD9-F1
#
_entry.id   AF-A0A0V0YVD9-F1
#
_cell.length_a   1.000
_cell.length_b   1.000
_cell.length_c   1.000
_cell.angle_alpha   90.00
_cell.angle_beta   90.00
_cell.angle_gamma   90.00
#
_symmetry.space_group_name_H-M   'P 1'
#
loop_
_entity.id
_entity.type
_entity.pdbx_description
1 polymer ?
#
loop_
_entity_poly.entity_id
_entity_poly.type
_entity_poly.pdbx_seq_one_letter_code
_entity_poly.pdbx_strand_id
1 'polypeptide(L)'
;MYVDDIVFSVDEDEVARETVRQLVSLMKKGGFQLTKWVSNLGAVLADVPSEDILGKNTSTSKILGIVWDSANDELAYSVLSDVDP
;
A
#
# COMPACT_ATOMS: atom_id res chain seq x y z
N MET A 1 -0.79 -10.37 -4.64
CA MET A 1 0.61 -10.14 -5.01
C MET A 1 0.72 -10.17 -6.52
N TYR A 2 1.31 -9.15 -7.13
CA TYR A 2 1.59 -9.08 -8.54
C TYR A 2 3.03 -8.59 -8.71
N VAL A 3 3.91 -9.46 -9.20
CA VAL A 3 5.36 -9.21 -9.28
C VAL A 3 5.89 -8.72 -7.92
N ASP A 4 6.31 -7.47 -7.82
CA ASP A 4 6.85 -6.82 -6.63
C ASP A 4 5.80 -6.13 -5.75
N ASP A 5 4.56 -5.96 -6.23
CA ASP A 5 3.48 -5.30 -5.51
C ASP A 5 2.65 -6.28 -4.66
N ILE A 6 2.38 -5.89 -3.41
CA ILE A 6 1.45 -6.59 -2.51
C ILE A 6 0.33 -5.64 -2.13
N VAL A 7 -0.90 -6.03 -2.44
CA VAL A 7 -2.12 -5.38 -2.00
C VAL A 7 -3.00 -6.42 -1.33
N PHE A 8 -3.57 -6.08 -0.18
CA PHE A 8 -4.51 -6.90 0.55
C PHE A 8 -5.53 -5.99 1.27
N SER A 9 -6.68 -6.56 1.62
CA SER A 9 -7.72 -5.91 2.39
C SER A 9 -8.26 -6.90 3.42
N VAL A 10 -8.58 -6.41 4.61
CA VAL A 10 -9.14 -7.18 5.73
C VAL A 10 -10.13 -6.29 6.47
N ASP A 11 -11.12 -6.89 7.12
CA ASP A 11 -12.23 -6.16 7.75
C ASP A 11 -11.87 -5.55 9.12
N GLU A 12 -10.91 -6.13 9.83
CA GLU A 12 -10.56 -5.76 11.21
C GLU A 12 -9.17 -5.13 11.32
N ASP A 13 -9.07 -4.00 12.00
CA ASP A 13 -7.83 -3.24 12.24
C ASP A 13 -6.72 -4.10 12.88
N GLU A 14 -7.08 -4.93 13.86
CA GLU A 14 -6.13 -5.80 14.56
C GLU A 14 -5.56 -6.87 13.62
N VAL A 15 -6.41 -7.44 12.76
CA VAL A 15 -6.02 -8.40 11.74
C VAL A 15 -5.11 -7.75 10.70
N ALA A 16 -5.39 -6.50 10.31
CA ALA A 16 -4.55 -5.74 9.39
C ALA A 16 -3.13 -5.55 9.95
N ARG A 17 -3.04 -5.12 11.22
CA ARG A 17 -1.76 -4.91 11.92
C ARG A 17 -0.96 -6.20 12.04
N GLU A 18 -1.61 -7.30 12.42
CA GLU A 18 -0.93 -8.59 12.55
C GLU A 18 -0.47 -9.11 11.18
N THR A 19 -1.29 -8.93 10.14
CA THR A 19 -0.93 -9.31 8.76
C THR A 19 0.31 -8.56 8.29
N VAL A 20 0.41 -7.24 8.54
CA VAL A 20 1.62 -6.45 8.22
C VAL A 20 2.85 -7.00 8.94
N ARG A 21 2.75 -7.28 10.25
CA ARG A 21 3.88 -7.82 11.03
C ARG A 21 4.35 -9.16 10.49
N GLN A 22 3.42 -10.07 10.23
CA GLN A 22 3.70 -11.40 9.69
C GLN A 22 4.34 -11.29 8.30
N LEU A 23 3.81 -10.42 7.45
CA LEU A 23 4.32 -10.19 6.10
C LEU A 23 5.75 -9.62 6.13
N VAL A 24 6.00 -8.60 6.94
CA VAL A 24 7.37 -8.03 7.11
C VAL A 24 8.34 -9.11 7.60
N SER A 25 7.94 -9.92 8.58
CA SER A 25 8.77 -11.01 9.11
C SER A 25 9.06 -12.07 8.05
N LEU A 26 8.04 -12.46 7.28
CA LEU A 26 8.16 -13.45 6.22
C LEU A 26 9.08 -12.97 5.10
N MET A 27 8.88 -11.74 4.61
CA MET A 27 9.69 -11.18 3.52
C MET A 27 11.14 -11.01 3.94
N LYS A 28 11.40 -10.56 5.19
CA LYS A 28 12.76 -10.46 5.74
C LYS A 28 13.46 -11.82 5.78
N LYS A 29 12.76 -12.90 6.16
CA LYS A 29 13.32 -14.27 6.11
C LYS A 29 13.67 -14.70 4.70
N GLY A 30 12.92 -14.23 3.70
CA GLY A 30 13.21 -14.44 2.28
C GLY A 30 14.32 -13.54 1.71
N GLY A 31 14.90 -12.62 2.51
CA GLY A 31 15.90 -11.66 2.04
C GLY A 31 15.31 -10.45 1.31
N PHE A 32 13.99 -10.23 1.41
CA PHE A 32 13.30 -9.12 0.79
C PHE A 32 12.97 -8.03 1.81
N GLN A 33 13.07 -6.76 1.37
CA GLN A 33 12.61 -5.60 2.13
C GLN A 33 11.41 -5.00 1.43
N LEU A 34 10.26 -4.98 2.11
CA LEU A 34 9.07 -4.27 1.64
C LEU A 34 9.21 -2.78 1.94
N THR A 35 8.96 -1.96 0.93
CA THR A 35 9.05 -0.49 0.99
C THR A 35 7.78 0.12 0.41
N LYS A 36 7.62 1.44 0.50
CA LYS A 36 6.48 2.19 -0.02
C LYS A 36 5.13 1.75 0.55
N TRP A 37 5.08 1.48 1.86
CA TRP A 37 3.85 1.12 2.56
C TRP A 37 2.82 2.25 2.53
N VAL A 38 1.57 1.88 2.30
CA VAL A 38 0.40 2.77 2.30
C VAL A 38 -0.75 2.02 2.96
N SER A 39 -1.54 2.72 3.75
CA SER A 39 -2.78 2.20 4.33
C SER A 39 -3.77 3.35 4.51
N ASN A 40 -5.06 3.04 4.43
CA ASN A 40 -6.14 3.94 4.86
C ASN A 40 -6.20 4.12 6.38
N LEU A 41 -5.51 3.26 7.14
CA LEU A 41 -5.47 3.32 8.60
C LEU A 41 -4.04 3.49 9.12
N GLY A 42 -3.75 4.66 9.71
CA GLY A 42 -2.42 4.97 10.26
C GLY A 42 -1.94 3.98 11.34
N ALA A 43 -2.86 3.37 12.10
CA ALA A 43 -2.52 2.37 13.12
C ALA A 43 -1.87 1.10 12.53
N VAL A 44 -2.15 0.78 11.27
CA VAL A 44 -1.56 -0.35 10.53
C VAL A 44 -0.08 -0.11 10.25
N LEU A 45 0.30 1.15 10.05
CA LEU A 45 1.67 1.56 9.73
C LEU A 45 2.52 1.86 10.97
N ALA A 46 1.96 1.74 12.18
CA ALA A 46 2.65 2.11 13.42
C ALA A 46 3.95 1.32 13.66
N ASP A 47 4.02 0.09 13.17
CA ASP A 47 5.17 -0.80 13.32
C ASP A 47 6.10 -0.81 12.08
N VAL A 48 5.79 -0.01 11.06
CA VAL A 48 6.57 0.12 9.82
C VAL A 48 7.59 1.27 9.98
N PRO A 49 8.87 1.07 9.60
CA PRO A 49 9.86 2.14 9.62
C PRO A 49 9.42 3.34 8.77
N SER A 50 9.65 4.56 9.27
CA SER A 50 9.17 5.77 8.63
C SER A 50 9.70 6.00 7.20
N GLU A 51 10.89 5.48 6.93
CA GLU A 51 11.57 5.49 5.63
C GLU A 51 10.91 4.56 4.60
N ASP A 52 10.21 3.53 5.07
CA ASP A 52 9.53 2.56 4.23
C ASP A 52 8.07 2.98 3.94
N ILE A 53 7.55 4.04 4.57
CA ILE A 53 6.20 4.56 4.32
C ILE A 53 6.22 5.49 3.10
N LEU A 54 5.32 5.26 2.13
CA LEU A 54 5.20 6.11 0.96
C LEU A 54 4.74 7.52 1.37
N GLY A 55 5.39 8.53 0.77
CA GLY A 55 5.33 9.96 1.14
C GLY A 55 4.13 10.42 1.96
N LYS A 56 4.39 10.93 3.18
CA LYS A 56 3.42 11.52 4.12
C LYS A 56 2.47 12.59 3.55
N ASN A 57 2.70 13.05 2.33
CA ASN A 57 2.05 14.21 1.72
C ASN A 57 1.15 13.83 0.51
N THR A 58 1.04 12.54 0.18
CA THR A 58 0.23 12.09 -0.95
C THR A 58 -0.63 10.90 -0.51
N SER A 59 -1.92 11.14 -0.29
CA SER A 59 -2.91 10.07 -0.07
C SER A 59 -3.13 9.22 -1.31
N THR A 60 -2.63 9.67 -2.47
CA THR A 60 -2.78 9.01 -3.76
C THR A 60 -1.56 8.20 -4.13
N SER A 61 -1.77 6.89 -4.35
CA SER A 61 -0.72 5.94 -4.74
C SER A 61 -1.13 5.21 -6.02
N LYS A 62 -0.22 5.10 -6.99
CA LYS A 62 -0.49 4.32 -8.22
C LYS A 62 0.02 2.90 -8.03
N ILE A 63 -0.89 1.93 -7.99
CA ILE A 63 -0.60 0.50 -7.86
C ILE A 63 -1.30 -0.21 -9.00
N LEU A 64 -0.57 -1.01 -9.79
CA LEU A 64 -1.14 -1.79 -10.91
C LEU A 64 -1.92 -0.96 -11.96
N GLY A 65 -1.56 0.32 -12.14
CA GLY A 65 -2.27 1.22 -13.05
C GLY A 65 -3.54 1.86 -12.46
N ILE A 66 -3.89 1.51 -11.23
CA ILE A 66 -5.02 2.06 -10.46
C ILE A 66 -4.48 3.10 -9.48
N VAL A 67 -5.21 4.21 -9.31
CA VAL A 67 -4.94 5.22 -8.30
C VAL A 67 -5.76 4.86 -7.07
N TRP A 68 -5.11 4.73 -5.92
CA TRP A 68 -5.78 4.57 -4.64
C TRP A 68 -5.66 5.85 -3.83
N ASP A 69 -6.79 6.42 -3.44
CA ASP A 69 -6.86 7.45 -2.40
C ASP A 69 -7.10 6.78 -1.04
N SER A 70 -6.03 6.60 -0.28
CA SER A 70 -6.11 5.93 1.02
C SER A 70 -6.87 6.75 2.07
N ALA A 71 -7.02 8.06 1.91
CA ALA A 71 -7.73 8.88 2.88
C ALA A 71 -9.25 8.66 2.83
N ASN A 72 -9.78 8.40 1.64
CA ASN A 72 -11.20 8.12 1.41
C ASN A 72 -11.49 6.63 1.16
N ASP A 73 -10.44 5.81 1.08
CA ASP A 73 -10.49 4.39 0.71
C ASP A 73 -11.14 4.16 -0.67
N GLU A 74 -10.78 4.99 -1.65
CA GLU A 74 -11.34 4.97 -2.99
C GLU A 74 -10.32 4.54 -4.05
N LEU A 75 -10.72 3.60 -4.91
CA LEU A 75 -9.93 3.17 -6.07
C LEU A 75 -10.47 3.80 -7.34
N ALA A 76 -9.59 4.45 -8.11
CA ALA A 76 -9.91 5.11 -9.36
C ALA A 76 -9.01 4.62 -10.49
N TYR A 77 -9.58 4.48 -11.69
CA TYR A 77 -8.82 4.27 -12.91
C TYR A 77 -8.77 5.57 -13.70
N SER A 78 -7.56 6.04 -14.06
CA SER A 78 -7.40 7.21 -14.91
C SER A 78 -7.17 6.74 -16.34
N VAL A 79 -8.14 6.96 -17.21
CA VAL A 79 -7.96 6.82 -18.66
C VAL A 79 -7.30 8.11 -19.14
N LEU A 80 -6.04 8.04 -19.57
CA LEU A 80 -5.46 9.13 -20.36
C LEU A 80 -6.18 9.08 -21.71
N SER A 81 -7.00 10.08 -22.02
CA SER A 81 -7.51 10.25 -23.38
C SER A 81 -6.37 10.77 -24.24
N ASP A 82 -5.64 9.88 -24.90
CA ASP A 82 -4.81 10.23 -26.05
C ASP A 82 -5.75 10.56 -27.21
N VAL A 83 -6.35 11.75 -27.17
CA VAL A 83 -6.97 12.39 -28.33
C VAL A 83 -6.19 13.68 -28.54
N ASP A 84 -5.04 13.56 -29.19
CA ASP A 84 -4.46 14.67 -29.94
C ASP A 84 -5.26 14.79 -31.26
N PRO A 85 -5.78 15.98 -31.61
CA PRO A 85 -6.49 16.21 -32.87
C PRO A 85 -5.58 16.15 -34.12
#